data_AF-A0AAE9WME9-F1
#
_entry.id   AF-A0AAE9WME9-F1
#
_cell.length_a   1.000
_cell.length_b   1.000
_cell.length_c   1.000
_cell.angle_alpha   90.00
_cell.angle_beta   90.00
_cell.angle_gamma   90.00
#
_symmetry.space_group_name_H-M   'P 1'
#
loop_
_entity.id
_entity.type
_entity.pdbx_description
1 polymer ?
#
loop_
_entity_poly.entity_id
_entity_poly.type
_entity_poly.pdbx_seq_one_letter_code
_entity_poly.pdbx_strand_id
1 'polypeptide(L)'
;MNDEVCKRFKNVWEDFPDTLSNGNHQFKSDGHFKPYCAKGCSNNFEKINAGCLYLFDEFFKNSSAFNSVAKNNTNIVGYIMIWLSYMLRLITNESDQSINFFYSTYIKGGEKYRNHIAGVSEYNSYVELIGKKHDLTNVDMNKNIISKLYEEFKILCNMYNEINKQNPDCTKCSEDANKFVDEYQKLFNGNNVEGSLYRQVLCTLSNDYDNFKNKYNESQCSKSSSLPTIEKTKIPLKCSENNYGQIFEVSSSRISYKYSLFGFRKQFQKQKLREKLKNIKKKMNH
;
A
#
# COMPACT_ATOMS: atom_id res chain seq x y z
N MET A 1 -8.05 -10.45 -3.93
CA MET A 1 -8.86 -9.41 -3.27
C MET A 1 -10.11 -10.06 -2.74
N ASN A 2 -10.57 -9.67 -1.56
CA ASN A 2 -11.90 -10.03 -1.06
C ASN A 2 -12.72 -8.74 -0.82
N ASP A 3 -14.04 -8.90 -0.67
CA ASP A 3 -14.97 -7.76 -0.52
C ASP A 3 -14.61 -6.93 0.72
N GLU A 4 -14.15 -7.62 1.76
CA GLU A 4 -13.87 -7.03 3.04
C GLU A 4 -12.69 -6.05 2.98
N VAL A 5 -11.65 -6.35 2.20
CA VAL A 5 -10.56 -5.40 1.96
C VAL A 5 -11.08 -4.12 1.32
N CYS A 6 -11.87 -4.23 0.25
CA CYS A 6 -12.39 -3.05 -0.45
C CYS A 6 -13.39 -2.24 0.38
N LYS A 7 -14.13 -2.87 1.29
CA LYS A 7 -14.98 -2.16 2.28
C LYS A 7 -14.15 -1.34 3.25
N ARG A 8 -13.06 -1.89 3.81
CA ARG A 8 -12.18 -1.14 4.74
C ARG A 8 -11.48 0.04 4.04
N PHE A 9 -11.04 -0.14 2.80
CA PHE A 9 -10.49 0.96 2.01
C PHE A 9 -11.54 2.02 1.66
N LYS A 10 -12.79 1.62 1.38
CA LYS A 10 -13.90 2.55 1.17
C LYS A 10 -14.13 3.45 2.40
N ASN A 11 -14.15 2.88 3.60
CA ASN A 11 -14.25 3.68 4.83
C ASN A 11 -13.14 4.72 4.92
N VAL A 12 -11.91 4.34 4.56
CA VAL A 12 -10.78 5.30 4.52
C VAL A 12 -11.02 6.39 3.49
N TRP A 13 -11.48 6.09 2.28
CA TRP A 13 -11.73 7.13 1.27
C TRP A 13 -12.90 8.06 1.62
N GLU A 14 -13.90 7.54 2.32
CA GLU A 14 -15.06 8.31 2.77
C GLU A 14 -14.71 9.30 3.86
N ASP A 15 -13.88 8.92 4.83
CA ASP A 15 -13.50 9.76 5.97
C ASP A 15 -12.15 10.48 5.81
N PHE A 16 -11.26 9.95 4.98
CA PHE A 16 -9.95 10.50 4.65
C PHE A 16 -9.69 10.46 3.14
N PRO A 17 -10.30 11.40 2.39
CA PRO A 17 -10.21 11.43 0.94
C PRO A 17 -8.77 11.55 0.45
N ASP A 18 -8.53 10.96 -0.71
CA ASP A 18 -7.29 11.01 -1.43
C ASP A 18 -7.15 12.27 -2.30
N THR A 19 -7.66 13.39 -1.78
CA THR A 19 -7.61 14.72 -2.38
C THR A 19 -7.12 15.74 -1.37
N LEU A 20 -6.52 16.84 -1.86
CA LEU A 20 -6.02 17.91 -1.01
C LEU A 20 -7.00 19.09 -0.99
N SER A 21 -7.14 19.70 0.19
CA SER A 21 -7.76 21.01 0.37
C SER A 21 -6.69 22.01 0.80
N ASN A 22 -6.45 23.03 -0.03
CA ASN A 22 -5.40 24.04 0.19
C ASN A 22 -4.01 23.41 0.45
N GLY A 23 -3.66 22.40 -0.33
CA GLY A 23 -2.39 21.67 -0.22
C GLY A 23 -2.29 20.71 0.98
N ASN A 24 -3.37 20.53 1.73
CA ASN A 24 -3.40 19.69 2.94
C ASN A 24 -4.46 18.59 2.87
N HIS A 25 -4.11 17.46 3.47
CA HIS A 25 -5.03 16.36 3.71
C HIS A 25 -6.01 16.73 4.83
N GLN A 26 -7.29 16.39 4.68
CA GLN A 26 -8.33 16.68 5.66
C GLN A 26 -9.16 15.45 5.96
N PHE A 27 -9.47 15.25 7.24
CA PHE A 27 -10.50 14.29 7.62
C PHE A 27 -11.87 14.93 7.37
N LYS A 28 -12.82 14.16 6.83
CA LYS A 28 -14.22 14.55 6.72
C LYS A 28 -14.98 14.28 8.02
N SER A 29 -14.55 13.27 8.78
CA SER A 29 -15.07 12.97 10.10
C SER A 29 -13.92 12.63 11.05
N ASP A 30 -13.99 13.17 12.27
CA ASP A 30 -12.90 13.05 13.25
C ASP A 30 -12.97 11.75 14.07
N GLY A 31 -13.93 10.86 13.78
CA GLY A 31 -14.30 9.75 14.66
C GLY A 31 -13.35 8.55 14.60
N HIS A 32 -13.10 8.02 13.41
CA HIS A 32 -12.41 6.73 13.26
C HIS A 32 -10.88 6.83 13.32
N PHE A 33 -10.29 7.98 12.96
CA PHE A 33 -8.83 8.16 12.94
C PHE A 33 -8.25 8.72 14.24
N LYS A 34 -9.06 9.34 15.09
CA LYS A 34 -8.62 9.98 16.35
C LYS A 34 -7.84 9.03 17.27
N PRO A 35 -8.23 7.75 17.46
CA PRO A 35 -7.43 6.81 18.25
C PRO A 35 -6.01 6.60 17.71
N TYR A 36 -5.80 6.85 16.42
CA TYR A 36 -4.51 6.65 15.73
C TYR A 36 -3.65 7.92 15.69
N CYS A 37 -4.18 9.07 16.07
CA CYS A 37 -3.46 10.34 16.16
C CYS A 37 -2.62 10.43 17.44
N ALA A 38 -1.30 10.34 17.34
CA ALA A 38 -0.41 10.48 18.51
C ALA A 38 -0.34 11.91 19.07
N LYS A 39 -0.52 12.94 18.22
CA LYS A 39 -0.43 14.37 18.57
C LYS A 39 -1.55 15.21 17.94
N GLY A 40 -2.75 14.65 17.91
CA GLY A 40 -3.93 15.33 17.33
C GLY A 40 -3.92 15.46 15.81
N CYS A 41 -3.00 14.79 15.10
CA CYS A 41 -2.93 14.80 13.63
C CYS A 41 -2.79 16.22 13.04
N SER A 42 -1.84 16.96 13.59
CA SER A 42 -1.61 18.39 13.33
C SER A 42 -1.09 18.71 11.91
N ASN A 43 -0.47 17.73 11.25
CA ASN A 43 0.10 17.89 9.92
C ASN A 43 -0.22 16.70 9.00
N ASN A 44 0.05 16.84 7.70
CA ASN A 44 -0.27 15.83 6.69
C ASN A 44 0.36 14.46 6.98
N PHE A 45 1.62 14.42 7.43
CA PHE A 45 2.27 13.14 7.75
C PHE A 45 1.60 12.44 8.93
N GLU A 46 1.21 13.17 9.96
CA GLU A 46 0.48 12.60 11.09
C GLU A 46 -0.91 12.08 10.69
N LYS A 47 -1.63 12.81 9.83
CA LYS A 47 -2.94 12.37 9.29
C LYS A 47 -2.81 11.09 8.45
N ILE A 48 -1.84 11.07 7.53
CA ILE A 48 -1.52 9.88 6.73
C ILE A 48 -1.15 8.71 7.64
N ASN A 49 -0.35 8.96 8.69
CA ASN A 49 0.02 7.93 9.65
C ASN A 49 -1.18 7.36 10.41
N ALA A 50 -2.14 8.20 10.79
CA ALA A 50 -3.36 7.73 11.43
C ALA A 50 -4.20 6.85 10.49
N GLY A 51 -4.36 7.24 9.22
CA GLY A 51 -5.04 6.40 8.22
C GLY A 51 -4.30 5.09 7.92
N CYS A 52 -2.97 5.12 7.88
CA CYS A 52 -2.15 3.93 7.68
C CYS A 52 -2.28 2.94 8.84
N LEU A 53 -2.18 3.42 10.09
CA LEU A 53 -2.40 2.60 11.28
C LEU A 53 -3.82 2.02 11.31
N TYR A 54 -4.83 2.83 11.01
CA TYR A 54 -6.21 2.35 10.94
C TYR A 54 -6.36 1.14 10.00
N LEU A 55 -5.77 1.22 8.80
CA LEU A 55 -5.78 0.09 7.87
C LEU A 55 -5.07 -1.14 8.46
N PHE A 56 -3.89 -0.97 9.05
CA PHE A 56 -3.18 -2.10 9.68
C PHE A 56 -3.99 -2.72 10.82
N ASP A 57 -4.63 -1.91 11.66
CA ASP A 57 -5.46 -2.41 12.76
C ASP A 57 -6.68 -3.19 12.24
N GLU A 58 -7.39 -2.66 11.24
CA GLU A 58 -8.58 -3.31 10.68
C GLU A 58 -8.29 -4.69 10.08
N PHE A 59 -7.08 -4.92 9.59
CA PHE A 59 -6.70 -6.18 8.98
C PHE A 59 -5.87 -7.10 9.90
N PHE A 60 -5.11 -6.54 10.84
CA PHE A 60 -4.01 -7.24 11.52
C PHE A 60 -3.92 -6.98 13.03
N LYS A 61 -4.86 -6.26 13.67
CA LYS A 61 -4.77 -5.97 15.14
C LYS A 61 -4.77 -7.19 16.05
N ASN A 62 -5.36 -8.30 15.61
CA ASN A 62 -5.42 -9.54 16.38
C ASN A 62 -5.77 -10.75 15.48
N SER A 63 -5.80 -11.93 16.10
CA SER A 63 -6.14 -13.20 15.44
C SER A 63 -7.51 -13.20 14.76
N SER A 64 -8.51 -12.51 15.34
CA SER A 64 -9.84 -12.42 14.74
C SER A 64 -9.81 -11.64 13.44
N ALA A 65 -9.25 -10.42 13.45
CA ALA A 65 -9.13 -9.58 12.26
C ALA A 65 -8.30 -10.27 11.17
N PHE A 66 -7.20 -10.91 11.57
CA PHE A 66 -6.35 -11.66 10.65
C PHE A 66 -7.09 -12.84 10.01
N ASN A 67 -7.75 -13.70 10.80
CA ASN A 67 -8.47 -14.85 10.27
C ASN A 67 -9.68 -14.45 9.40
N SER A 68 -10.37 -13.35 9.72
CA SER A 68 -11.56 -12.93 8.98
C SER A 68 -11.24 -12.26 7.65
N VAL A 69 -10.14 -11.47 7.58
CA VAL A 69 -9.86 -10.64 6.39
C VAL A 69 -8.54 -11.01 5.71
N ALA A 70 -7.47 -11.20 6.48
CA ALA A 70 -6.11 -11.17 5.95
C ALA A 70 -5.47 -12.53 5.68
N LYS A 71 -5.87 -13.59 6.38
CA LYS A 71 -5.25 -14.92 6.30
C LYS A 71 -5.16 -15.48 4.88
N ASN A 72 -6.16 -15.21 4.06
CA ASN A 72 -6.23 -15.68 2.68
C ASN A 72 -5.83 -14.61 1.66
N ASN A 73 -5.31 -13.45 2.10
CA ASN A 73 -4.93 -12.36 1.21
C ASN A 73 -3.59 -11.75 1.63
N THR A 74 -2.51 -12.37 1.16
CA THR A 74 -1.13 -11.93 1.43
C THR A 74 -0.76 -10.59 0.79
N ASN A 75 -1.67 -9.99 0.01
CA ASN A 75 -1.41 -8.79 -0.78
C ASN A 75 -1.96 -7.52 -0.11
N ILE A 76 -2.71 -7.65 0.99
CA ILE A 76 -3.25 -6.52 1.76
C ILE A 76 -2.16 -5.51 2.13
N VAL A 77 -1.02 -5.99 2.64
CA VAL A 77 0.12 -5.12 2.96
C VAL A 77 0.53 -4.30 1.73
N GLY A 78 0.57 -4.92 0.55
CA GLY A 78 0.85 -4.24 -0.71
C GLY A 78 -0.15 -3.13 -1.01
N TYR A 79 -1.45 -3.38 -0.85
CA TYR A 79 -2.48 -2.36 -1.05
C TYR A 79 -2.37 -1.19 -0.07
N ILE A 80 -2.08 -1.47 1.20
CA ILE A 80 -1.83 -0.42 2.20
C ILE A 80 -0.62 0.41 1.80
N MET A 81 0.46 -0.23 1.32
CA MET A 81 1.68 0.47 0.89
C MET A 81 1.46 1.28 -0.39
N ILE A 82 0.65 0.80 -1.35
CA ILE A 82 0.26 1.55 -2.55
C ILE A 82 -0.52 2.80 -2.16
N TRP A 83 -1.54 2.65 -1.31
CA TRP A 83 -2.32 3.76 -0.77
C TRP A 83 -1.43 4.77 -0.03
N LEU A 84 -0.58 4.30 0.90
CA LEU A 84 0.33 5.14 1.66
C LEU A 84 1.26 5.94 0.73
N SER A 85 1.85 5.27 -0.26
CA SER A 85 2.75 5.88 -1.23
C SER A 85 2.04 6.93 -2.08
N TYR A 86 0.79 6.67 -2.49
CA TYR A 86 -0.02 7.65 -3.20
C TYR A 86 -0.32 8.88 -2.34
N MET A 87 -0.78 8.68 -1.10
CA MET A 87 -1.14 9.77 -0.19
C MET A 87 0.05 10.69 0.13
N LEU A 88 1.25 10.11 0.31
CA LEU A 88 2.49 10.88 0.52
C LEU A 88 2.92 11.66 -0.72
N ARG A 89 2.62 11.16 -1.93
CA ARG A 89 2.95 11.82 -3.20
C ARG A 89 2.09 13.04 -3.49
N LEU A 90 0.87 13.08 -2.96
CA LEU A 90 0.00 14.24 -3.13
C LEU A 90 0.61 15.49 -2.45
N ILE A 91 1.25 15.31 -1.29
CA ILE A 91 1.74 16.42 -0.46
C ILE A 91 3.19 16.85 -0.73
N THR A 92 3.96 16.09 -1.52
CA THR A 92 5.38 16.41 -1.77
C THR A 92 5.82 16.18 -3.21
N ASN A 93 6.63 17.10 -3.72
CA ASN A 93 7.26 16.97 -5.05
C ASN A 93 8.51 16.08 -5.03
N GLU A 94 9.13 15.86 -3.86
CA GLU A 94 10.31 14.99 -3.66
C GLU A 94 9.90 13.66 -3.00
N SER A 95 9.11 12.85 -3.73
CA SER A 95 8.44 11.65 -3.23
C SER A 95 9.32 10.68 -2.46
N ASP A 96 10.56 10.49 -2.92
CA ASP A 96 11.44 9.43 -2.42
C ASP A 96 11.99 9.81 -1.04
N GLN A 97 12.18 11.11 -0.78
CA GLN A 97 12.57 11.58 0.55
C GLN A 97 11.41 11.46 1.53
N SER A 98 10.18 11.76 1.09
CA SER A 98 8.98 11.72 1.94
C SER A 98 8.62 10.30 2.39
N ILE A 99 8.70 9.31 1.50
CA ILE A 99 8.42 7.90 1.85
C ILE A 99 9.48 7.37 2.80
N ASN A 100 10.76 7.60 2.50
CA ASN A 100 11.86 7.18 3.37
C ASN A 100 11.76 7.83 4.76
N PHE A 101 11.48 9.13 4.80
CA PHE A 101 11.25 9.87 6.03
C PHE A 101 10.08 9.28 6.81
N PHE A 102 8.94 9.03 6.14
CA PHE A 102 7.76 8.47 6.78
C PHE A 102 8.05 7.10 7.38
N TYR A 103 8.71 6.23 6.61
CA TYR A 103 9.06 4.89 7.05
C TYR A 103 10.01 4.89 8.26
N SER A 104 11.06 5.73 8.23
CA SER A 104 11.99 5.82 9.34
C SER A 104 11.35 6.40 10.60
N THR A 105 10.49 7.42 10.43
CA THR A 105 9.94 8.20 11.54
C THR A 105 8.73 7.52 12.17
N TYR A 106 7.77 7.10 11.35
CA TYR A 106 6.49 6.58 11.82
C TYR A 106 6.46 5.05 11.85
N ILE A 107 6.85 4.37 10.77
CA ILE A 107 6.78 2.90 10.74
C ILE A 107 7.81 2.27 11.68
N LYS A 108 9.10 2.53 11.45
CA LYS A 108 10.18 2.00 12.30
C LYS A 108 10.24 2.72 13.65
N GLY A 109 10.06 4.03 13.65
CA GLY A 109 10.18 4.88 14.84
C GLY A 109 8.93 4.93 15.73
N GLY A 110 7.74 4.60 15.20
CA GLY A 110 6.49 4.64 15.95
C GLY A 110 6.23 3.38 16.77
N GLU A 111 5.91 3.58 18.04
CA GLU A 111 5.62 2.51 19.00
C GLU A 111 4.47 1.60 18.53
N LYS A 112 3.37 2.18 18.05
CA LYS A 112 2.19 1.42 17.59
C LYS A 112 2.49 0.37 16.52
N TYR A 113 3.44 0.62 15.62
CA TYR A 113 3.82 -0.37 14.60
C TYR A 113 4.73 -1.47 15.13
N ARG A 114 5.48 -1.19 16.21
CA ARG A 114 6.41 -2.13 16.84
C ARG A 114 5.77 -2.98 17.93
N ASN A 115 4.64 -2.53 18.47
CA ASN A 115 3.95 -3.22 19.54
C ASN A 115 3.66 -4.67 19.15
N HIS A 116 3.81 -5.55 20.14
CA HIS A 116 3.56 -6.96 19.96
C HIS A 116 2.07 -7.22 19.71
N ILE A 117 1.75 -8.03 18.71
CA ILE A 117 0.39 -8.41 18.35
C ILE A 117 0.14 -9.82 18.85
N ALA A 118 -0.71 -9.94 19.88
CA ALA A 118 -1.01 -11.22 20.49
C ALA A 118 -1.92 -12.09 19.59
N GLY A 119 -1.66 -13.40 19.59
CA GLY A 119 -2.53 -14.41 18.98
C GLY A 119 -2.35 -14.62 17.48
N VAL A 120 -1.34 -14.02 16.85
CA VAL A 120 -1.00 -14.29 15.44
C VAL A 120 0.42 -14.86 15.38
N SER A 121 0.58 -16.04 14.77
CA SER A 121 1.88 -16.72 14.70
C SER A 121 2.75 -16.24 13.54
N GLU A 122 2.12 -15.67 12.52
CA GLU A 122 2.71 -15.32 11.25
C GLU A 122 3.50 -14.01 11.29
N TYR A 123 3.30 -13.17 12.30
CA TYR A 123 4.04 -11.92 12.55
C TYR A 123 3.84 -11.47 14.00
N ASN A 124 4.85 -10.81 14.57
CA ASN A 124 4.76 -10.30 15.95
C ASN A 124 4.43 -8.81 16.00
N SER A 125 4.61 -8.05 14.91
CA SER A 125 4.33 -6.61 14.84
C SER A 125 4.06 -6.16 13.41
N TYR A 126 3.50 -4.96 13.22
CA TYR A 126 3.34 -4.39 11.88
C TYR A 126 4.67 -4.13 11.19
N VAL A 127 5.71 -3.70 11.91
CA VAL A 127 7.06 -3.53 11.32
C VAL A 127 7.58 -4.85 10.76
N GLU A 128 7.39 -5.96 11.48
CA GLU A 128 7.81 -7.28 11.00
C GLU A 128 6.99 -7.70 9.77
N LEU A 129 5.67 -7.54 9.82
CA LEU A 129 4.77 -7.85 8.71
C LEU A 129 5.13 -7.08 7.44
N ILE A 130 5.37 -5.77 7.58
CA ILE A 130 5.79 -4.88 6.49
C ILE A 130 7.18 -5.30 5.99
N GLY A 131 8.11 -5.62 6.90
CA GLY A 131 9.45 -6.09 6.59
C GLY A 131 9.49 -7.43 5.85
N LYS A 132 8.54 -8.35 6.11
CA LYS A 132 8.38 -9.60 5.33
C LYS A 132 7.98 -9.33 3.89
N LYS A 133 7.39 -8.17 3.59
CA LYS A 133 7.06 -7.70 2.25
C LYS A 133 8.06 -6.64 1.79
N HIS A 134 9.33 -6.78 2.17
CA HIS A 134 10.40 -5.80 1.98
C HIS A 134 10.42 -5.18 0.58
N ASP A 135 10.20 -5.99 -0.46
CA ASP A 135 10.21 -5.49 -1.82
C ASP A 135 9.09 -4.44 -2.01
N LEU A 136 7.88 -4.63 -1.47
CA LEU A 136 6.78 -3.65 -1.55
C LEU A 136 7.04 -2.36 -0.74
N THR A 137 8.04 -2.37 0.16
CA THR A 137 8.40 -1.23 1.02
C THR A 137 9.52 -0.37 0.43
N ASN A 138 10.23 -0.90 -0.56
CA ASN A 138 11.32 -0.21 -1.23
C ASN A 138 10.78 0.51 -2.46
N VAL A 139 10.26 1.72 -2.23
CA VAL A 139 9.53 2.51 -3.23
C VAL A 139 10.50 3.23 -4.18
N ASP A 140 11.29 2.45 -4.93
CA ASP A 140 11.99 2.90 -6.14
C ASP A 140 11.03 2.94 -7.37
N MET A 141 9.72 3.04 -7.13
CA MET A 141 8.72 3.10 -8.20
C MET A 141 8.48 4.55 -8.60
N ASN A 142 8.62 4.88 -9.89
CA ASN A 142 8.37 6.22 -10.45
C ASN A 142 7.03 6.84 -9.96
N LYS A 143 6.99 8.16 -9.74
CA LYS A 143 5.79 8.95 -9.37
C LYS A 143 4.53 8.48 -10.11
N ASN A 144 4.61 8.44 -11.43
CA ASN A 144 3.48 8.16 -12.32
C ASN A 144 2.99 6.72 -12.20
N ILE A 145 3.87 5.78 -11.87
CA ILE A 145 3.55 4.36 -11.78
C ILE A 145 2.63 4.08 -10.58
N ILE A 146 2.96 4.61 -9.39
CA ILE A 146 2.12 4.37 -8.20
C ILE A 146 0.77 5.05 -8.34
N SER A 147 0.72 6.27 -8.90
CA SER A 147 -0.56 6.95 -9.14
C SER A 147 -1.50 6.10 -9.96
N LYS A 148 -1.02 5.55 -11.09
CA LYS A 148 -1.84 4.68 -11.92
C LYS A 148 -2.16 3.34 -11.25
N LEU A 149 -1.21 2.70 -10.56
CA LEU A 149 -1.49 1.46 -9.80
C LEU A 149 -2.56 1.67 -8.72
N TYR A 150 -2.49 2.80 -8.03
CA TYR A 150 -3.47 3.16 -7.00
C TYR A 150 -4.85 3.42 -7.62
N GLU A 151 -4.91 4.13 -8.75
CA GLU A 151 -6.14 4.36 -9.50
C GLU A 151 -6.79 3.04 -9.94
N GLU A 152 -6.01 2.11 -10.50
CA GLU A 152 -6.51 0.77 -10.88
C GLU A 152 -7.01 -0.02 -9.68
N PHE A 153 -6.24 -0.03 -8.60
CA PHE A 153 -6.66 -0.66 -7.33
C PHE A 153 -7.99 -0.06 -6.83
N LYS A 154 -8.13 1.27 -6.88
CA LYS A 154 -9.34 1.96 -6.44
C LYS A 154 -10.54 1.64 -7.31
N ILE A 155 -10.38 1.61 -8.65
CA ILE A 155 -11.44 1.19 -9.58
C ILE A 155 -11.89 -0.24 -9.27
N LEU A 156 -10.95 -1.18 -9.13
CA LEU A 156 -11.26 -2.56 -8.78
C LEU A 156 -12.05 -2.65 -7.48
N CYS A 157 -11.63 -1.93 -6.44
CA CYS A 157 -12.37 -1.93 -5.18
C CYS A 157 -13.75 -1.26 -5.26
N ASN A 158 -13.91 -0.22 -6.07
CA ASN A 158 -15.22 0.37 -6.32
C ASN A 158 -16.18 -0.65 -6.97
N MET A 159 -15.70 -1.44 -7.94
CA MET A 159 -16.50 -2.50 -8.54
C MET A 159 -16.91 -3.57 -7.52
N TYR A 160 -15.97 -4.05 -6.68
CA TYR A 160 -16.31 -4.96 -5.56
C TYR A 160 -17.36 -4.36 -4.63
N ASN A 161 -17.23 -3.08 -4.27
CA ASN A 161 -18.19 -2.41 -3.40
C ASN A 161 -19.56 -2.19 -4.05
N GLU A 162 -19.61 -1.98 -5.37
CA GLU A 162 -20.84 -1.75 -6.14
C GLU A 162 -21.69 -3.03 -6.23
N ILE A 163 -21.10 -4.16 -6.62
CA ILE A 163 -21.83 -5.42 -6.79
C ILE A 163 -22.36 -6.00 -5.48
N ASN A 164 -21.79 -5.58 -4.34
CA ASN A 164 -22.18 -6.02 -3.01
C ASN A 164 -23.27 -5.14 -2.36
N LYS A 165 -23.79 -4.13 -3.08
CA LYS A 165 -24.94 -3.34 -2.61
C LYS A 165 -26.23 -4.16 -2.72
N GLN A 166 -27.24 -3.77 -1.94
CA GLN A 166 -28.59 -4.34 -2.04
C GLN A 166 -29.17 -4.19 -3.46
N ASN A 167 -28.98 -3.01 -4.06
CA ASN A 167 -29.37 -2.69 -5.44
C ASN A 167 -28.12 -2.21 -6.19
N PRO A 168 -27.35 -3.13 -6.82
CA PRO A 168 -26.11 -2.77 -7.51
C PRO A 168 -26.38 -2.05 -8.83
N ASP A 169 -25.57 -1.02 -9.14
CA ASP A 169 -25.56 -0.40 -10.47
C ASP A 169 -24.66 -1.20 -11.42
N CYS A 170 -25.25 -2.18 -12.09
CA CYS A 170 -24.53 -3.10 -12.98
C CYS A 170 -23.97 -2.42 -14.23
N THR A 171 -24.64 -1.38 -14.73
CA THR A 171 -24.18 -0.60 -15.88
C THR A 171 -22.87 0.12 -15.53
N LYS A 172 -22.88 0.85 -14.41
CA LYS A 172 -21.69 1.51 -13.90
C LYS A 172 -20.56 0.53 -13.61
N CYS A 173 -20.87 -0.63 -13.03
CA CYS A 173 -19.88 -1.67 -12.78
C CYS A 173 -19.23 -2.18 -14.07
N SER A 174 -20.01 -2.34 -15.14
CA SER A 174 -19.50 -2.76 -16.45
C SER A 174 -18.64 -1.66 -17.10
N GLU A 175 -19.00 -0.39 -16.94
CA GLU A 175 -18.19 0.75 -17.39
C GLU A 175 -16.84 0.82 -16.66
N ASP A 176 -16.86 0.68 -15.33
CA ASP A 176 -15.64 0.63 -14.51
C ASP A 176 -14.75 -0.56 -14.89
N ALA A 177 -15.35 -1.71 -15.25
CA ALA A 177 -14.61 -2.88 -15.69
C ALA A 177 -13.91 -2.68 -17.04
N ASN A 178 -14.57 -2.02 -18.00
CA ASN A 178 -13.95 -1.63 -19.26
C ASN A 178 -12.78 -0.67 -19.03
N LYS A 179 -12.99 0.35 -18.20
CA LYS A 179 -11.95 1.31 -17.84
C LYS A 179 -10.73 0.63 -17.19
N PHE A 180 -10.97 -0.29 -16.25
CA PHE A 180 -9.92 -1.07 -15.61
C PHE A 180 -9.11 -1.88 -16.62
N VAL A 181 -9.76 -2.62 -17.53
CA VAL A 181 -9.05 -3.44 -18.52
C VAL A 181 -8.21 -2.58 -19.47
N ASP A 182 -8.76 -1.46 -19.95
CA ASP A 182 -8.07 -0.56 -20.87
C ASP A 182 -6.82 0.06 -20.23
N GLU A 183 -6.95 0.58 -19.01
CA GLU A 183 -5.81 1.19 -18.29
C GLU A 183 -4.81 0.14 -17.83
N TYR A 184 -5.26 -1.03 -17.36
CA TYR A 184 -4.38 -2.14 -17.04
C TYR A 184 -3.51 -2.55 -18.25
N GLN A 185 -4.08 -2.64 -19.45
CA GLN A 185 -3.31 -2.97 -20.66
C GLN A 185 -2.27 -1.89 -21.00
N LYS A 186 -2.60 -0.61 -20.86
CA LYS A 186 -1.65 0.50 -21.07
C LYS A 186 -0.50 0.42 -20.07
N LEU A 187 -0.82 0.16 -18.81
CA LEU A 187 0.15 -0.03 -17.74
C LEU A 187 1.08 -1.20 -18.01
N PHE A 188 0.51 -2.32 -18.43
CA PHE A 188 1.24 -3.54 -18.73
C PHE A 188 2.23 -3.35 -19.89
N ASN A 189 1.78 -2.75 -21.00
CA ASN A 189 2.61 -2.56 -22.20
C ASN A 189 3.64 -1.43 -22.07
N GLY A 190 3.37 -0.42 -21.23
CA GLY A 190 4.22 0.77 -21.11
C GLY A 190 5.46 0.60 -20.24
N ASN A 191 5.61 -0.52 -19.52
CA ASN A 191 6.60 -0.68 -18.45
C ASN A 191 7.33 -2.04 -18.57
N ASN A 192 8.27 -2.14 -19.51
CA ASN A 192 9.07 -3.34 -19.81
C ASN A 192 10.14 -3.70 -18.76
N VAL A 193 9.91 -3.44 -17.47
CA VAL A 193 10.88 -3.84 -16.43
C VAL A 193 10.52 -5.22 -15.90
N GLU A 194 11.03 -6.23 -16.60
CA GLU A 194 10.95 -7.64 -16.21
C GLU A 194 11.49 -7.84 -14.78
N GLY A 195 10.74 -8.57 -13.94
CA GLY A 195 11.15 -8.87 -12.55
C GLY A 195 10.92 -7.76 -11.52
N SER A 196 10.35 -6.61 -11.92
CA SER A 196 10.09 -5.51 -11.00
C SER A 196 8.88 -5.75 -10.08
N LEU A 197 8.91 -5.11 -8.91
CA LEU A 197 7.80 -5.03 -7.95
C LEU A 197 6.49 -4.54 -8.54
N TYR A 198 6.62 -3.58 -9.45
CA TYR A 198 5.52 -3.08 -10.25
C TYR A 198 4.76 -4.22 -10.94
N ARG A 199 5.49 -5.17 -11.53
CA ARG A 199 4.89 -6.32 -12.21
C ARG A 199 4.21 -7.29 -11.24
N GLN A 200 4.75 -7.46 -10.03
CA GLN A 200 4.07 -8.27 -9.00
C GLN A 200 2.73 -7.67 -8.59
N VAL A 201 2.67 -6.35 -8.41
CA VAL A 201 1.42 -5.63 -8.12
C VAL A 201 0.43 -5.78 -9.28
N LEU A 202 0.88 -5.61 -10.52
CA LEU A 202 0.03 -5.81 -11.70
C LEU A 202 -0.52 -7.24 -11.78
N CYS A 203 0.33 -8.26 -11.63
CA CYS A 203 -0.15 -9.66 -11.61
C CYS A 203 -1.20 -9.86 -10.52
N THR A 204 -1.01 -9.23 -9.36
CA THR A 204 -1.98 -9.30 -8.27
C THR A 204 -3.30 -8.65 -8.65
N LEU A 205 -3.28 -7.44 -9.20
CA LEU A 205 -4.49 -6.75 -9.68
C LEU A 205 -5.22 -7.55 -10.76
N SER A 206 -4.48 -8.18 -11.68
CA SER A 206 -5.06 -9.05 -12.72
C SER A 206 -5.74 -10.28 -12.13
N ASN A 207 -5.08 -10.98 -11.20
CA ASN A 207 -5.68 -12.14 -10.52
C ASN A 207 -6.91 -11.72 -9.71
N ASP A 208 -6.86 -10.54 -9.10
CA ASP A 208 -7.95 -10.01 -8.30
C ASP A 208 -9.15 -9.54 -9.13
N TYR A 209 -8.90 -9.11 -10.37
CA TYR A 209 -9.93 -8.87 -11.36
C TYR A 209 -10.55 -10.18 -11.89
N ASP A 210 -9.77 -11.23 -12.12
CA ASP A 210 -10.33 -12.54 -12.46
C ASP A 210 -11.22 -13.10 -11.34
N ASN A 211 -10.79 -12.93 -10.08
CA ASN A 211 -11.62 -13.25 -8.92
C ASN A 211 -12.90 -12.41 -8.88
N PHE A 212 -12.79 -11.12 -9.21
CA PHE A 212 -13.94 -10.22 -9.28
C PHE A 212 -14.95 -10.69 -10.32
N LYS A 213 -14.50 -11.07 -11.52
CA LYS A 213 -15.36 -11.60 -12.59
C LYS A 213 -16.16 -12.83 -12.14
N ASN A 214 -15.53 -13.75 -11.41
CA ASN A 214 -16.24 -14.92 -10.89
C ASN A 214 -17.39 -14.50 -9.96
N LYS A 215 -17.14 -13.55 -9.05
CA LYS A 215 -18.20 -13.00 -8.19
C LYS A 215 -19.27 -12.24 -8.96
N TYR A 216 -18.88 -11.46 -9.96
CA TYR A 216 -19.80 -10.76 -10.82
C TYR A 216 -20.77 -11.74 -11.52
N ASN A 217 -20.24 -12.87 -12.02
CA ASN A 217 -21.04 -13.92 -12.66
C ASN A 217 -22.00 -14.62 -11.69
N GLU A 218 -21.68 -14.67 -10.40
CA GLU A 218 -22.55 -15.17 -9.34
C GLU A 218 -23.55 -14.11 -8.82
N SER A 219 -23.35 -12.84 -9.18
CA SER A 219 -24.16 -11.71 -8.71
C SER A 219 -25.40 -11.47 -9.58
N GLN A 220 -26.26 -10.55 -9.13
CA GLN A 220 -27.42 -10.08 -9.89
C GLN A 220 -27.01 -9.40 -11.22
N CYS A 221 -25.79 -8.88 -11.31
CA CYS A 221 -25.30 -8.18 -12.49
C CYS A 221 -24.90 -9.10 -13.65
N SER A 222 -24.77 -10.41 -13.40
CA SER A 222 -24.46 -11.40 -14.44
C SER A 222 -25.44 -11.37 -15.63
N LYS A 223 -26.69 -10.97 -15.37
CA LYS A 223 -27.75 -10.85 -16.39
C LYS A 223 -27.62 -9.61 -17.27
N SER A 224 -26.86 -8.60 -16.86
CA SER A 224 -26.76 -7.31 -17.55
C SER A 224 -25.79 -7.38 -18.73
N SER A 225 -24.60 -7.91 -18.52
CA SER A 225 -23.56 -8.04 -19.56
C SER A 225 -22.41 -8.92 -19.07
N SER A 226 -21.65 -9.51 -19.99
CA SER A 226 -20.37 -10.12 -19.67
C SER A 226 -19.29 -9.06 -19.48
N LEU A 227 -18.43 -9.23 -18.48
CA LEU A 227 -17.28 -8.35 -18.27
C LEU A 227 -16.16 -8.59 -19.30
N PRO A 228 -15.38 -7.54 -19.64
CA PRO A 228 -14.20 -7.69 -20.49
C PRO A 228 -13.15 -8.61 -19.85
N THR A 229 -12.26 -9.16 -20.66
CA THR A 229 -11.17 -10.02 -20.19
C THR A 229 -9.83 -9.36 -20.43
N ILE A 230 -8.90 -9.55 -19.50
CA ILE A 230 -7.50 -9.18 -19.72
C ILE A 230 -6.87 -10.20 -20.67
N GLU A 231 -6.32 -9.75 -21.80
CA GLU A 231 -5.61 -10.61 -22.74
C GLU A 231 -4.31 -11.13 -22.15
N LYS A 232 -4.34 -12.37 -21.62
CA LYS A 232 -3.17 -13.01 -20.99
C LYS A 232 -2.08 -13.39 -21.97
N THR A 233 -2.35 -13.51 -23.27
CA THR A 233 -1.36 -13.81 -24.32
C THR A 233 -0.27 -12.74 -24.44
N LYS A 234 -0.54 -11.51 -23.97
CA LYS A 234 0.44 -10.42 -23.88
C LYS A 234 1.20 -10.40 -22.55
N ILE A 235 0.75 -11.16 -21.55
CA ILE A 235 1.36 -11.25 -20.23
C ILE A 235 2.34 -12.44 -20.24
N PRO A 236 3.67 -12.24 -20.12
CA PRO A 236 4.58 -13.38 -20.10
C PRO A 236 4.25 -14.28 -18.90
N LEU A 237 4.40 -15.59 -19.10
CA LEU A 237 4.15 -16.77 -18.25
C LEU A 237 4.44 -16.67 -16.72
N LYS A 238 4.97 -15.55 -16.21
CA LYS A 238 5.33 -15.30 -14.80
C LYS A 238 4.19 -14.81 -13.89
N CYS A 239 3.01 -14.40 -14.39
CA CYS A 239 1.87 -14.20 -13.49
C CYS A 239 1.19 -15.54 -13.11
N SER A 240 1.52 -16.61 -13.84
CA SER A 240 1.07 -17.98 -13.59
C SER A 240 2.20 -18.79 -12.96
N GLU A 241 2.42 -18.67 -11.64
CA GLU A 241 2.92 -19.77 -10.80
C GLU A 241 2.93 -19.37 -9.31
N ASN A 242 2.25 -20.18 -8.50
CA ASN A 242 2.07 -20.06 -7.06
C ASN A 242 3.34 -20.42 -6.25
N ASN A 243 4.50 -19.83 -6.55
CA ASN A 243 5.74 -20.06 -5.79
C ASN A 243 6.24 -18.82 -5.03
N TYR A 244 5.31 -18.09 -4.41
CA TYR A 244 5.64 -17.01 -3.48
C TYR A 244 6.19 -17.51 -2.13
N GLY A 245 6.20 -18.82 -1.87
CA GLY A 245 6.72 -19.39 -0.62
C GLY A 245 8.24 -19.64 -0.60
N GLN A 246 8.86 -19.97 -1.74
CA GLN A 246 10.23 -20.50 -1.77
C GLN A 246 11.35 -19.46 -2.04
N ILE A 247 11.02 -18.26 -2.52
CA ILE A 247 12.05 -17.23 -2.81
C ILE A 247 12.43 -16.41 -1.55
N PHE A 248 11.61 -16.46 -0.49
CA PHE A 248 11.75 -15.61 0.71
C PHE A 248 12.86 -16.03 1.69
N GLU A 249 13.24 -17.31 1.76
CA GLU A 249 14.23 -17.77 2.73
C GLU A 249 15.68 -17.46 2.32
N VAL A 250 15.98 -17.41 1.02
CA VAL A 250 17.38 -17.34 0.55
C VAL A 250 17.85 -15.91 0.29
N SER A 251 16.92 -14.96 0.06
CA SER A 251 17.23 -13.58 -0.33
C SER A 251 17.18 -12.55 0.82
N SER A 252 16.30 -12.77 1.82
CA SER A 252 16.07 -11.83 2.93
C SER A 252 17.30 -11.66 3.84
N SER A 253 18.10 -12.72 3.99
CA SER A 253 19.27 -12.76 4.86
C SER A 253 20.55 -12.19 4.23
N ARG A 254 20.60 -11.89 2.91
CA ARG A 254 21.78 -11.23 2.28
C ARG A 254 21.57 -9.74 2.00
N ILE A 255 20.33 -9.31 1.77
CA ILE A 255 20.02 -7.92 1.38
C ILE A 255 19.83 -7.02 2.61
N SER A 256 19.19 -7.53 3.67
CA SER A 256 18.97 -6.81 4.93
C SER A 256 20.29 -6.26 5.53
N TYR A 257 21.37 -7.05 5.49
CA TYR A 257 22.67 -6.61 6.00
C TYR A 257 23.33 -5.52 5.15
N LYS A 258 23.18 -5.55 3.82
CA LYS A 258 23.80 -4.53 2.94
C LYS A 258 23.16 -3.14 3.12
N TYR A 259 21.83 -3.05 3.21
CA TYR A 259 21.14 -1.75 3.33
C TYR A 259 21.15 -1.19 4.76
N SER A 260 21.14 -2.07 5.78
CA SER A 260 21.38 -1.66 7.17
C SER A 260 22.75 -0.98 7.30
N LEU A 261 23.84 -1.62 6.84
CA LEU A 261 25.18 -1.03 6.89
C LEU A 261 25.33 0.27 6.06
N PHE A 262 24.64 0.38 4.92
CA PHE A 262 24.73 1.57 4.07
C PHE A 262 24.02 2.79 4.68
N GLY A 263 22.85 2.59 5.29
CA GLY A 263 22.11 3.64 6.02
C GLY A 263 22.87 4.14 7.26
N PHE A 264 23.43 3.22 8.05
CA PHE A 264 24.22 3.55 9.24
C PHE A 264 25.50 4.34 8.89
N ARG A 265 26.20 3.98 7.81
CA ARG A 265 27.40 4.73 7.35
C ARG A 265 27.08 6.17 6.99
N LYS A 266 25.95 6.43 6.32
CA LYS A 266 25.55 7.79 5.90
C LYS A 266 25.12 8.65 7.10
N GLN A 267 24.45 8.07 8.09
CA GLN A 267 24.10 8.76 9.35
C GLN A 267 25.33 9.07 10.21
N PHE A 268 26.27 8.13 10.34
CA PHE A 268 27.51 8.33 11.07
C PHE A 268 28.37 9.47 10.49
N GLN A 269 28.46 9.54 9.15
CA GLN A 269 29.16 10.65 8.48
C GLN A 269 28.49 12.01 8.73
N LYS A 270 27.16 12.10 8.68
CA LYS A 270 26.42 13.33 9.01
C LYS A 270 26.62 13.75 10.46
N GLN A 271 26.66 12.81 11.41
CA GLN A 271 26.89 13.11 12.82
C GLN A 271 28.33 13.62 13.06
N LYS A 272 29.32 13.02 12.40
CA LYS A 272 30.72 13.47 12.44
C LYS A 272 30.90 14.89 11.88
N LEU A 273 30.17 15.26 10.83
CA LEU A 273 30.16 16.64 10.30
C LEU A 273 29.51 17.64 11.28
N ARG A 274 28.41 17.27 11.95
CA ARG A 274 27.76 18.12 12.97
C ARG A 274 28.66 18.38 14.17
N GLU A 275 29.36 17.35 14.65
CA GLU A 275 30.37 17.45 15.71
C GLU A 275 31.52 18.39 15.33
N LYS A 276 32.05 18.26 14.10
CA LYS A 276 33.09 19.16 13.58
C LYS A 276 32.63 20.62 13.54
N LEU A 277 31.41 20.89 13.06
CA LEU A 277 30.84 22.24 13.03
C LEU A 277 30.62 22.82 14.43
N LYS A 278 30.20 22.01 15.41
CA LYS A 278 30.09 22.44 16.82
C LYS A 278 31.44 22.82 17.41
N ASN A 279 32.49 22.04 17.13
CA ASN A 279 33.83 22.31 17.64
C ASN A 279 34.45 23.56 16.99
N ILE A 280 34.18 23.83 15.71
CA ILE A 280 34.60 25.07 15.05
C ILE A 280 33.88 26.26 15.69
N LYS A 281 32.56 26.19 15.90
CA LYS A 281 31.81 27.26 16.58
C LYS A 281 32.30 27.54 18.00
N LYS A 282 32.68 26.50 18.76
CA LYS A 282 33.27 26.67 20.10
C LYS A 282 34.62 27.39 20.07
N LYS A 283 35.43 27.18 19.03
CA LYS A 283 36.73 27.85 18.85
C LYS A 283 36.63 29.29 18.35
N MET A 284 35.50 29.68 17.76
CA MET A 284 35.26 31.05 17.31
C MET A 284 34.67 31.95 18.41
N ASN A 285 34.12 31.35 19.46
CA ASN A 285 33.52 32.06 20.60
C ASN A 285 34.49 32.18 21.81
N HIS A 286 35.75 31.79 21.62
CA HIS A 286 36.88 32.04 22.50
C HIS A 286 37.92 32.85 21.72
#